data_AF-A0A3Q0IUX1-F1
#
_entry.id   AF-A0A3Q0IUX1-F1
#
_cell.length_a   1.000
_cell.length_b   1.000
_cell.length_c   1.000
_cell.angle_alpha   90.00
_cell.angle_beta   90.00
_cell.angle_gamma   90.00
#
_symmetry.space_group_name_H-M   'P 1'
#
loop_
_entity.id
_entity.type
_entity.pdbx_description
1 polymer ?
#
loop_
_entity_poly.entity_id
_entity_poly.type
_entity_poly.pdbx_seq_one_letter_code
_entity_poly.pdbx_strand_id
1 'polypeptide(L)'
;MGRTEDIFPTIIVGRNLVDDWLRDKRKRGIKASYVWNKQQMDKIEMNVQQVLGLFAYSHMDFEVDRDKSGDPSLAEMTVKALSILKRNPKGYFLFIENETLALEETLLQILALVNLSDTLIVVTADHSHVMAIGGMSTPRGNPILGKSP
;
A
#
# COMPACT_ATOMS: atom_id res chain seq x y z
N MET A 1 27.27 4.48 7.71
CA MET A 1 27.52 5.89 7.33
C MET A 1 27.10 6.03 5.87
N GLY A 2 26.10 6.88 5.60
CA GLY A 2 25.77 7.42 4.27
C GLY A 2 25.16 6.48 3.23
N ARG A 3 23.83 6.38 3.16
CA ARG A 3 23.07 6.02 1.93
C ARG A 3 21.66 6.65 1.92
N THR A 4 21.52 7.84 2.51
CA THR A 4 20.30 8.65 2.35
C THR A 4 20.28 9.42 1.03
N GLU A 5 21.38 9.42 0.26
CA GLU A 5 21.53 10.25 -0.93
C GLU A 5 21.15 9.54 -2.25
N ASP A 6 21.08 8.21 -2.30
CA ASP A 6 21.04 7.47 -3.58
C ASP A 6 19.76 6.68 -3.89
N ILE A 7 18.73 6.64 -3.03
CA ILE A 7 17.68 5.61 -3.17
C ILE A 7 16.33 6.13 -3.67
N PHE A 8 16.04 7.43 -3.63
CA PHE A 8 14.76 7.95 -4.13
C PHE A 8 14.96 9.34 -4.73
N PRO A 9 14.25 9.74 -5.79
CA PRO A 9 14.30 11.09 -6.33
C PRO A 9 13.46 12.02 -5.46
N THR A 10 13.65 11.93 -4.14
CA THR A 10 13.07 12.85 -3.17
C THR A 10 13.92 14.11 -3.05
N ILE A 11 14.82 14.35 -4.02
CA ILE A 11 15.70 15.50 -4.13
C ILE A 11 15.09 16.50 -5.12
N ILE A 12 14.31 17.43 -4.60
CA ILE A 12 13.90 18.62 -5.35
C ILE A 12 14.89 19.72 -4.97
N VAL A 13 15.73 20.16 -5.92
CA VAL A 13 16.70 21.26 -5.72
C VAL A 13 17.67 20.98 -4.53
N GLY A 14 18.27 19.79 -4.51
CA GLY A 14 19.26 19.41 -3.47
C GLY A 14 18.67 19.14 -2.08
N ARG A 15 17.34 19.11 -1.92
CA ARG A 15 16.69 18.83 -0.63
C ARG A 15 16.17 17.41 -0.55
N ASN A 16 16.63 16.63 0.43
CA ASN A 16 16.03 15.35 0.76
C ASN A 16 14.75 15.54 1.60
N LEU A 17 13.58 15.32 1.00
CA LEU A 17 12.30 15.51 1.70
C LEU A 17 12.02 14.46 2.78
N VAL A 18 12.62 13.26 2.69
CA VAL A 18 12.52 12.24 3.75
C VAL A 18 13.22 12.75 5.01
N ASP A 19 14.41 13.33 4.85
CA ASP A 19 15.15 13.93 5.95
C ASP A 19 14.42 15.15 6.52
N ASP A 20 13.84 16.00 5.67
CA ASP A 20 13.02 17.14 6.12
C ASP A 20 11.81 16.68 6.93
N TRP A 21 11.11 15.63 6.47
CA TRP A 21 9.99 15.04 7.19
C TRP A 21 10.43 14.47 8.54
N LEU A 22 11.50 13.69 8.59
CA LEU A 22 12.05 13.15 9.84
C LEU A 22 12.48 14.27 10.80
N ARG A 23 13.07 15.35 10.30
CA ARG A 23 13.42 16.53 11.08
C ARG A 23 12.19 17.22 11.66
N ASP A 24 11.13 17.41 10.88
CA ASP A 24 9.84 17.94 11.37
C ASP A 24 9.29 17.09 12.53
N LYS A 25 9.24 15.76 12.34
CA LYS A 25 8.69 14.86 13.37
C LYS A 25 9.49 14.90 14.66
N ARG A 26 10.82 14.90 14.56
CA ARG A 26 11.71 15.04 15.72
C ARG A 26 11.49 16.38 16.44
N LYS A 27 11.39 17.49 15.71
CA LYS A 27 11.13 18.83 16.30
C LYS A 27 9.80 18.87 17.05
N ARG A 28 8.81 18.10 16.61
CA ARG A 28 7.48 17.99 17.22
C ARG A 28 7.37 16.92 18.32
N GLY A 29 8.46 16.21 18.63
CA GLY A 29 8.46 15.11 19.60
C GLY A 29 7.67 13.87 19.14
N ILE A 30 7.43 13.73 17.83
CA ILE A 30 6.68 12.61 17.25
C ILE A 30 7.66 11.50 16.90
N LYS A 31 7.42 10.29 17.44
CA LYS A 31 8.22 9.11 17.08
C LYS A 31 7.82 8.64 15.68
N ALA A 32 8.69 8.89 14.70
CA ALA A 32 8.46 8.58 13.31
C ALA A 32 9.49 7.57 12.77
N SER A 33 9.06 6.71 11.85
CA SER A 33 9.93 5.74 11.18
C SER A 33 9.85 5.90 9.66
N TYR A 34 10.99 5.78 8.99
CA TYR A 34 11.09 5.69 7.54
C TYR A 34 11.54 4.27 7.18
N VAL A 35 10.84 3.64 6.24
CA VAL A 35 11.13 2.29 5.76
C VAL A 35 11.08 2.24 4.24
N TRP A 36 11.91 1.41 3.62
CA TRP A 36 11.97 1.30 2.17
C TRP A 36 12.00 -0.13 1.63
N ASN A 37 11.89 -1.12 2.51
CA ASN A 37 11.74 -2.52 2.12
C ASN A 37 10.86 -3.24 3.13
N LYS A 38 10.40 -4.42 2.75
CA LYS A 38 9.54 -5.30 3.56
C LYS A 38 10.14 -5.60 4.94
N GLN A 39 11.43 -5.93 4.99
CA GLN A 39 12.10 -6.31 6.24
C GLN A 39 12.11 -5.16 7.26
N GLN A 40 12.28 -3.92 6.81
CA GLN A 40 12.19 -2.75 7.66
C GLN A 40 10.75 -2.46 8.09
N MET A 41 9.78 -2.64 7.19
CA MET A 41 8.35 -2.49 7.50
C MET A 41 7.90 -3.49 8.57
N ASP A 42 8.35 -4.74 8.48
CA ASP A 42 8.02 -5.79 9.44
C ASP A 42 8.54 -5.47 10.84
N LYS A 43 9.72 -4.84 10.93
CA LYS A 43 10.40 -4.46 12.18
C LYS A 43 9.88 -3.16 12.81
N ILE A 44 8.86 -2.52 12.24
CA ILE A 44 8.29 -1.29 12.81
C ILE A 44 7.78 -1.55 14.24
N GLU A 45 8.25 -0.74 15.18
CA GLU A 45 7.85 -0.81 16.59
C GLU A 45 6.38 -0.39 16.79
N MET A 46 5.69 -1.08 17.71
CA MET A 46 4.30 -0.80 18.08
C MET A 46 4.07 0.53 18.80
N ASN A 47 5.10 1.31 19.12
CA ASN A 47 4.99 2.64 19.72
C ASN A 47 5.26 3.77 18.71
N VAL A 48 5.52 3.44 17.43
CA VAL A 48 5.69 4.45 16.39
C VAL A 48 4.37 5.22 16.21
N GLN A 49 4.44 6.53 16.06
CA GLN A 49 3.27 7.37 15.84
C GLN A 49 3.01 7.61 14.35
N GLN A 50 4.08 7.74 13.55
CA GLN A 50 3.96 7.99 12.11
C GLN A 50 4.99 7.15 11.34
N VAL A 51 4.58 6.64 10.19
CA VAL A 51 5.43 5.84 9.31
C VAL A 51 5.35 6.42 7.91
N LEU A 52 6.51 6.53 7.26
CA LEU A 52 6.62 6.77 5.84
C LEU A 52 7.28 5.53 5.22
N GLY A 53 6.54 4.79 4.39
CA GLY A 53 7.04 3.66 3.64
C GLY A 53 7.15 4.02 2.16
N LEU A 54 8.35 3.98 1.58
CA LEU A 54 8.59 4.19 0.16
C LEU A 54 9.34 2.98 -0.39
N PHE A 55 8.63 2.06 -1.07
CA PHE A 55 9.17 0.75 -1.43
C PHE A 55 9.74 0.67 -2.85
N ALA A 56 9.41 1.63 -3.71
CA ALA A 56 9.91 1.70 -5.08
C ALA A 56 10.27 3.12 -5.48
N TYR A 57 11.20 3.27 -6.44
CA TYR A 57 11.66 4.57 -6.93
C TYR A 57 10.53 5.39 -7.58
N SER A 58 9.61 4.70 -8.25
CA SER A 58 8.44 5.27 -8.91
C SER A 58 7.22 4.43 -8.53
N HIS A 59 6.67 3.66 -9.45
CA HIS A 59 5.60 2.71 -9.19
C HIS A 59 6.19 1.44 -8.58
N MET A 60 5.45 0.79 -7.69
CA MET A 60 5.78 -0.59 -7.29
C MET A 60 5.54 -1.52 -8.47
N ASP A 61 6.32 -2.60 -8.54
CA ASP A 61 6.13 -3.62 -9.56
C ASP A 61 4.74 -4.25 -9.44
N PHE A 62 4.21 -4.74 -10.56
CA PHE A 62 2.95 -5.46 -10.58
C PHE A 62 3.00 -6.68 -9.67
N GLU A 63 1.89 -7.04 -9.04
CA GLU A 63 1.85 -8.14 -8.06
C GLU A 63 2.35 -9.48 -8.62
N VAL A 64 2.22 -9.69 -9.93
CA VAL A 64 2.72 -10.90 -10.63
C VAL A 64 4.24 -10.93 -10.77
N ASP A 65 4.89 -9.75 -10.88
CA ASP A 65 6.32 -9.59 -11.13
C ASP A 65 7.10 -9.16 -9.87
N ARG A 66 6.38 -8.84 -8.78
CA ARG A 66 6.94 -8.32 -7.52
C ARG A 66 7.99 -9.24 -6.90
N ASP A 67 9.11 -8.66 -6.47
CA ASP A 67 10.06 -9.34 -5.59
C ASP A 67 9.46 -9.53 -4.19
N LYS A 68 8.91 -10.73 -3.96
CA LYS A 68 8.26 -11.10 -2.70
C LYS A 68 9.18 -11.04 -1.47
N SER A 69 10.50 -11.01 -1.68
CA SER A 69 11.50 -10.96 -0.62
C SER A 69 11.90 -9.53 -0.25
N GLY A 70 11.86 -8.60 -1.21
CA GLY A 70 12.22 -7.19 -1.03
C GLY A 70 11.02 -6.29 -0.74
N ASP A 71 9.90 -6.52 -1.44
CA ASP A 71 8.77 -5.60 -1.47
C ASP A 71 7.55 -6.16 -0.75
N PRO A 72 6.85 -5.33 0.04
CA PRO A 72 5.59 -5.75 0.64
C PRO A 72 4.47 -5.83 -0.40
N SER A 73 3.51 -6.73 -0.22
CA SER A 73 2.26 -6.70 -0.99
C SER A 73 1.35 -5.55 -0.53
N LEU A 74 0.36 -5.19 -1.36
CA LEU A 74 -0.69 -4.23 -0.96
C LEU A 74 -1.41 -4.66 0.33
N ALA A 75 -1.67 -5.96 0.46
CA ALA A 75 -2.30 -6.52 1.64
C ALA A 75 -1.40 -6.38 2.87
N GLU A 76 -0.10 -6.71 2.75
CA GLU A 76 0.88 -6.57 3.85
C GLU A 76 1.00 -5.10 4.32
N MET A 77 1.06 -4.15 3.37
CA MET A 77 1.05 -2.72 3.69
C MET A 77 -0.23 -2.30 4.42
N THR A 78 -1.38 -2.78 3.96
CA THR A 78 -2.68 -2.48 4.54
C THR A 78 -2.80 -3.00 5.97
N VAL A 79 -2.38 -4.25 6.22
CA VAL A 79 -2.37 -4.83 7.57
C VAL A 79 -1.48 -4.02 8.51
N LYS A 80 -0.28 -3.63 8.05
CA LYS A 80 0.63 -2.80 8.84
C LYS A 80 0.04 -1.41 9.12
N ALA A 81 -0.59 -0.78 8.13
CA ALA A 81 -1.25 0.51 8.30
C ALA A 81 -2.38 0.41 9.33
N LEU A 82 -3.24 -0.61 9.25
CA LEU A 82 -4.31 -0.84 10.21
C LEU A 82 -3.77 -1.09 11.63
N SER A 83 -2.69 -1.86 11.80
CA SER A 83 -2.11 -2.10 13.12
C SER A 83 -1.60 -0.80 13.78
N ILE A 84 -1.16 0.15 12.95
CA ILE A 84 -0.70 1.46 13.40
C ILE A 84 -1.90 2.37 13.71
N LEU A 85 -2.89 2.44 12.82
CA LEU A 85 -4.00 3.39 12.88
C LEU A 85 -5.05 3.03 13.94
N LYS A 86 -5.33 1.75 14.16
CA LYS A 86 -6.32 1.27 15.15
C LYS A 86 -6.02 1.66 16.60
N ARG A 87 -4.79 2.06 16.88
CA ARG A 87 -4.38 2.53 18.22
C ARG A 87 -5.01 3.89 18.58
N ASN A 88 -5.52 4.64 17.60
CA ASN A 88 -6.18 5.91 17.86
C ASN A 88 -7.66 5.69 18.24
N PRO A 89 -8.07 5.96 19.50
CA PRO A 89 -9.46 5.74 19.93
C PRO A 89 -10.46 6.70 19.29
N LYS A 90 -9.99 7.78 18.64
CA LYS A 90 -10.85 8.71 17.88
C LYS A 90 -11.20 8.21 16.47
N GLY A 91 -10.73 7.02 16.10
CA GLY A 91 -10.87 6.47 14.77
C GLY A 91 -9.74 6.88 13.83
N TYR A 92 -9.85 6.46 12.58
CA TYR A 92 -8.86 6.67 11.54
C TYR A 92 -9.53 6.73 10.17
N PHE A 93 -8.80 7.29 9.22
CA PHE A 93 -9.11 7.20 7.80
C PHE A 93 -7.95 6.46 7.13
N LEU A 94 -8.28 5.49 6.28
CA LEU A 94 -7.31 4.74 5.51
C LEU A 94 -7.77 4.75 4.05
N PHE A 95 -6.91 5.26 3.17
CA PHE A 95 -7.09 5.23 1.73
C PHE A 95 -6.13 4.20 1.15
N ILE A 96 -6.66 3.32 0.30
CA ILE A 96 -5.92 2.23 -0.33
C ILE A 96 -6.22 2.33 -1.82
N GLU A 97 -5.18 2.47 -2.60
CA GLU A 97 -5.24 2.56 -4.05
C GLU A 97 -4.50 1.37 -4.65
N ASN A 98 -5.01 0.88 -5.78
CA ASN A 98 -4.40 -0.19 -6.53
C ASN A 98 -4.79 -0.06 -8.00
N GLU A 99 -3.80 -0.17 -8.88
CA GLU A 99 -4.02 -0.16 -10.34
C GLU A 99 -4.31 -1.57 -10.90
N THR A 100 -4.17 -2.63 -10.09
CA THR A 100 -4.16 -4.02 -10.60
C THR A 100 -5.05 -5.01 -9.82
N LEU A 101 -4.69 -6.30 -9.82
CA LEU A 101 -5.52 -7.43 -9.33
C LEU A 101 -5.43 -7.69 -7.82
N ALA A 102 -4.59 -6.95 -7.08
CA ALA A 102 -4.36 -7.19 -5.64
C ALA A 102 -5.46 -6.65 -4.69
N LEU A 103 -6.50 -5.99 -5.20
CA LEU A 103 -7.49 -5.31 -4.36
C LEU A 103 -8.40 -6.29 -3.62
N GLU A 104 -8.79 -7.41 -4.25
CA GLU A 104 -9.69 -8.41 -3.64
C GLU A 104 -9.05 -9.06 -2.41
N GLU A 105 -7.80 -9.53 -2.53
CA GLU A 105 -7.07 -10.11 -1.39
C GLU A 105 -6.94 -9.11 -0.25
N THR A 106 -6.61 -7.86 -0.57
CA THR A 106 -6.49 -6.78 0.41
C THR A 106 -7.82 -6.54 1.13
N LEU A 107 -8.94 -6.51 0.40
CA LEU A 107 -10.28 -6.33 0.98
C LEU A 107 -10.64 -7.47 1.94
N LEU A 108 -10.36 -8.72 1.58
CA LEU A 108 -10.59 -9.88 2.46
C LEU A 108 -9.80 -9.76 3.77
N GLN A 109 -8.56 -9.28 3.72
CA GLN A 109 -7.76 -9.05 4.94
C GLN A 109 -8.32 -7.90 5.80
N ILE A 110 -8.80 -6.82 5.18
CA ILE A 110 -9.46 -5.73 5.93
C ILE A 110 -10.69 -6.26 6.66
N LEU A 111 -11.57 -6.99 5.97
CA LEU A 111 -12.80 -7.56 6.53
C LEU A 111 -12.52 -8.50 7.70
N ALA A 112 -11.42 -9.26 7.66
CA ALA A 112 -11.01 -10.13 8.76
C ALA A 112 -10.47 -9.35 9.98
N LEU A 113 -10.04 -8.10 9.79
CA LEU A 113 -9.40 -7.30 10.83
C LEU A 113 -10.33 -6.29 11.48
N VAL A 114 -11.27 -5.69 10.74
CA VAL A 114 -12.11 -4.58 11.24
C VAL A 114 -13.47 -5.05 11.75
N ASN A 115 -14.11 -4.24 12.60
CA ASN A 115 -15.48 -4.47 13.01
C ASN A 115 -16.42 -3.65 12.12
N LEU A 116 -17.30 -4.31 11.36
CA LEU A 116 -18.20 -3.61 10.45
C LEU A 116 -19.29 -2.79 11.17
N SER A 117 -19.47 -2.96 12.49
CA SER A 117 -20.39 -2.12 13.25
C SER A 117 -19.88 -0.69 13.46
N ASP A 118 -18.56 -0.47 13.37
CA ASP A 118 -17.91 0.82 13.59
C ASP A 118 -17.02 1.29 12.43
N THR A 119 -16.89 0.46 11.38
CA THR A 119 -16.03 0.72 10.23
C THR A 119 -16.84 0.75 8.93
N LEU A 120 -16.81 1.90 8.23
CA LEU A 120 -17.34 2.03 6.88
C LEU A 120 -16.24 1.71 5.86
N ILE A 121 -16.52 0.78 4.95
CA ILE A 121 -15.65 0.44 3.82
C ILE A 121 -16.34 0.91 2.54
N VAL A 122 -15.65 1.73 1.75
CA VAL A 122 -16.11 2.19 0.44
C VAL A 122 -15.13 1.69 -0.61
N VAL A 123 -15.65 0.98 -1.62
CA VAL A 123 -14.89 0.50 -2.77
C VAL A 123 -15.45 1.21 -4.01
N THR A 124 -14.58 1.89 -4.74
CA THR A 124 -14.93 2.61 -5.97
C THR A 124 -13.77 2.56 -6.95
N ALA A 125 -14.06 2.86 -8.21
CA ALA A 125 -13.05 3.25 -9.19
C ALA A 125 -13.10 4.77 -9.38
N ASP A 126 -11.99 5.36 -9.78
CA ASP A 126 -11.87 6.76 -10.17
C ASP A 126 -12.35 6.99 -11.62
N HIS A 127 -12.08 6.03 -12.51
CA HIS A 127 -12.60 5.96 -13.87
C HIS A 127 -12.69 4.51 -14.38
N SER A 128 -13.30 4.33 -15.56
CA SER A 128 -13.34 3.03 -16.24
C SER A 128 -12.41 3.04 -17.46
N HIS A 129 -12.16 1.86 -18.02
CA HIS A 129 -11.41 1.68 -19.26
C HIS A 129 -12.33 1.10 -20.34
N VAL A 130 -11.92 1.15 -21.61
CA VAL A 130 -12.70 0.66 -22.77
C VAL A 130 -12.79 -0.88 -22.86
N MET A 131 -12.67 -1.58 -21.73
CA MET A 131 -12.76 -3.03 -21.67
C MET A 131 -14.21 -3.47 -21.90
N ALA A 132 -14.40 -4.36 -22.87
CA ALA A 132 -15.68 -5.00 -23.14
C ALA A 132 -15.53 -6.53 -23.07
N ILE A 133 -16.49 -7.20 -22.44
CA ILE A 133 -16.56 -8.66 -22.40
C ILE A 133 -17.71 -9.09 -23.33
N GLY A 134 -17.39 -9.87 -24.35
CA GLY A 134 -18.34 -10.36 -25.35
C GLY A 134 -18.35 -11.89 -25.48
N GLY A 135 -19.13 -12.39 -26.44
CA GLY A 135 -19.27 -13.82 -26.72
C GLY A 135 -20.66 -14.34 -26.31
N MET A 136 -21.55 -14.47 -27.29
CA MET A 136 -22.92 -14.96 -27.06
C MET A 136 -23.00 -16.48 -26.86
N SER A 137 -21.99 -17.23 -27.32
CA SER A 137 -21.97 -18.69 -27.32
C SER A 137 -20.82 -19.31 -26.51
N THR A 138 -20.12 -18.50 -25.71
CA THR A 138 -19.01 -18.98 -24.86
C THR A 138 -19.59 -19.73 -23.66
N PRO A 139 -19.31 -21.03 -23.49
CA PRO A 139 -19.85 -21.80 -22.36
C PRO A 139 -19.35 -21.28 -21.01
N ARG A 140 -20.17 -21.41 -19.97
CA ARG A 140 -19.77 -21.12 -18.59
C ARG A 140 -18.59 -22.03 -18.21
N GLY A 141 -17.56 -21.43 -17.62
CA GLY A 141 -16.32 -22.12 -17.25
C GLY A 141 -15.20 -22.01 -18.28
N ASN A 142 -15.43 -21.38 -19.45
CA ASN A 142 -14.34 -21.03 -20.36
C ASN A 142 -13.40 -19.99 -19.72
N PRO A 143 -12.07 -20.09 -19.88
CA PRO A 143 -11.14 -19.10 -19.34
C PRO A 143 -11.43 -17.70 -19.87
N ILE A 144 -11.38 -16.68 -19.01
CA ILE A 144 -11.66 -15.28 -19.39
C ILE A 144 -10.65 -14.72 -20.41
N LEU A 145 -9.43 -15.26 -20.42
CA LEU A 145 -8.39 -14.96 -21.42
C LEU A 145 -8.36 -15.99 -22.57
N GLY A 146 -9.33 -16.90 -22.60
CA GLY A 146 -9.43 -17.98 -23.58
C GLY A 146 -10.05 -17.52 -24.91
N LYS A 147 -9.83 -18.32 -25.96
CA LYS A 147 -10.53 -18.10 -27.23
C LYS A 147 -12.01 -18.43 -27.06
N SER A 148 -12.88 -17.67 -27.73
CA SER A 148 -14.26 -18.12 -27.96
C SER A 148 -14.19 -19.34 -28.89
N PRO A 149 -14.85 -20.45 -28.53
CA PRO A 149 -14.88 -21.65 -29.38
C PRO A 149 -15.61 -21.40 -30.71
#